data_AF-A0A8C9B3M4-F1
#
_entry.id   AF-A0A8C9B3M4-F1
#
_cell.length_a   1.000
_cell.length_b   1.000
_cell.length_c   1.000
_cell.angle_alpha   90.00
_cell.angle_beta   90.00
_cell.angle_gamma   90.00
#
_symmetry.space_group_name_H-M   'P 1'
#
loop_
_entity.id
_entity.type
_entity.pdbx_description
1 polymer ?
#
loop_
_entity_poly.entity_id
_entity_poly.type
_entity_poly.pdbx_seq_one_letter_code
_entity_poly.pdbx_strand_id
1 'polypeptide(L)'
;MPCPRVLAALCGALLCASGLFAFSGPCFPNPCHSDAECQVIDDFHRGDVFTQYICKCPHGYTGIHCEIVCTSPLGMETGAIADSQISASSMHLGFMGLQRWAPYLARLHLTGIVNAWTSSNYDRSPWIQVNLMRKMRVTGVVTQGASRAGSAEYLKTFKVAYSTNGRKFQFIQGAGESGDKIFMGNVDNSGLKVNLFETPLEVQYVRLVPMICHRGCTLRFELLGCELNVCPSPQPSPTPGRCHVRDAMGLPPLGLLLSLCCVSGLPFYNGFYYSNSPHGWNPGKGHGEGIFNGVKLVVETPEEILFSYRGANVTLPCRYHYEPAVVSPRPVRIKWWKLSENGAPEQDVLVAIGLRHRAFGDYRGRVHLWQEREREVSLEIRDLRLEDYGRYRCEVIDGLEDESGLVELELRGVVFPYQHPQGRYQFNFHEAQWACEEQDAVVASFEQLFRAWEEGLDWCNAGWLQDASVQYPITQARHPCGGLGLAPGVRSYGPRHRRLHRYDVFCFAAALRGQVYYLEHPEKLTLAEAKEACQEDGAQIAKVGQLFAAWKFHGLDRCDAGWLADGSARYPVAHPRRNCGSLEPGVRSFGFPDPHSRKYGVYCYRPR
;
A
#
# COMPACT_ATOMS: atom_id res chain seq x y z
N MET A 1 -5.72 -79.68 45.73
CA MET A 1 -4.91 -79.24 46.90
C MET A 1 -3.51 -79.85 46.77
N PRO A 2 -2.42 -79.22 47.23
CA PRO A 2 -2.27 -77.85 47.74
C PRO A 2 -1.25 -76.99 46.95
N CYS A 3 -1.14 -75.72 47.30
CA CYS A 3 -0.01 -74.83 46.98
C CYS A 3 1.08 -74.99 48.08
N PRO A 4 2.37 -74.59 47.90
CA PRO A 4 2.71 -73.16 47.96
C PRO A 4 3.89 -72.67 47.07
N ARG A 5 3.75 -71.42 46.58
CA ARG A 5 4.70 -70.27 46.58
C ARG A 5 6.21 -70.57 46.37
N VAL A 6 6.91 -69.88 45.46
CA VAL A 6 7.29 -68.44 45.56
C VAL A 6 7.55 -67.79 44.17
N LEU A 7 7.06 -66.54 43.99
CA LEU A 7 7.41 -65.45 43.02
C LEU A 7 8.13 -65.82 41.68
N ALA A 8 7.62 -65.58 40.46
CA ALA A 8 6.98 -64.39 39.84
C ALA A 8 7.89 -63.14 39.78
N ALA A 9 8.08 -62.40 38.68
CA ALA A 9 7.69 -62.49 37.26
C ALA A 9 8.75 -61.70 36.43
N LEU A 10 9.03 -61.90 35.13
CA LEU A 10 8.24 -61.50 33.95
C LEU A 10 8.99 -62.00 32.70
N CYS A 11 8.34 -62.75 31.81
CA CYS A 11 8.86 -63.01 30.46
C CYS A 11 7.67 -63.20 29.51
N GLY A 12 7.36 -62.18 28.70
CA GLY A 12 6.12 -62.18 27.94
C GLY A 12 5.73 -60.85 27.27
N ALA A 13 6.67 -60.20 26.57
CA ALA A 13 6.40 -59.19 25.54
C ALA A 13 7.72 -58.83 24.83
N LEU A 14 7.95 -59.36 23.62
CA LEU A 14 9.11 -59.00 22.78
C LEU A 14 8.71 -58.78 21.32
N LEU A 15 7.56 -58.12 21.12
CA LEU A 15 7.08 -57.58 19.85
C LEU A 15 6.36 -56.25 20.12
N CYS A 16 7.11 -55.13 20.04
CA CYS A 16 6.67 -53.74 19.75
C CYS A 16 7.68 -52.72 20.33
N ALA A 17 8.80 -52.48 19.63
CA ALA A 17 9.70 -51.37 19.95
C ALA A 17 10.54 -50.88 18.75
N SER A 18 10.04 -50.98 17.52
CA SER A 18 10.63 -50.27 16.36
C SER A 18 10.01 -48.88 16.21
N GLY A 19 10.14 -48.07 17.27
CA GLY A 19 9.76 -46.67 17.27
C GLY A 19 10.78 -45.85 16.49
N LEU A 20 10.56 -45.71 15.18
CA LEU A 20 11.25 -44.73 14.34
C LEU A 20 10.82 -43.31 14.75
N PHE A 21 11.37 -42.82 15.86
CA PHE A 21 11.32 -41.41 16.22
C PHE A 21 12.23 -40.62 15.26
N ALA A 22 11.69 -40.29 14.09
CA ALA A 22 12.20 -39.17 13.33
C ALA A 22 12.03 -37.90 14.19
N PHE A 23 13.11 -37.14 14.37
CA PHE A 23 13.08 -35.87 15.12
C PHE A 23 12.28 -34.82 14.35
N SER A 24 10.96 -34.79 14.53
CA SER A 24 10.08 -33.75 14.01
C SER A 24 10.11 -32.51 14.91
N GLY A 25 11.21 -31.76 14.86
CA GLY A 25 11.33 -30.43 15.45
C GLY A 25 10.96 -29.32 14.47
N PRO A 26 10.71 -28.08 14.93
CA PRO A 26 10.33 -26.97 14.05
C PRO A 26 11.41 -26.56 13.02
N CYS A 27 12.65 -27.06 13.18
CA CYS A 27 13.76 -26.91 12.24
C CYS A 27 14.01 -28.15 11.36
N PHE A 28 13.09 -29.13 11.28
CA PHE A 28 13.29 -30.35 10.49
C PHE A 28 12.05 -30.73 9.65
N PRO A 29 12.14 -30.74 8.30
CA PRO A 29 13.27 -30.28 7.48
C PRO A 29 13.56 -28.79 7.69
N ASN A 30 14.78 -28.34 7.41
CA ASN A 30 15.18 -26.95 7.63
C ASN A 30 14.25 -25.99 6.85
N PRO A 31 13.46 -25.13 7.53
CA PRO A 31 12.52 -24.22 6.89
C PRO A 31 13.20 -22.96 6.32
N CYS A 32 14.48 -22.75 6.58
CA CYS A 32 15.23 -21.57 6.17
C CYS A 32 15.86 -21.77 4.78
N HIS A 33 15.71 -20.78 3.91
CA HIS A 33 16.25 -20.79 2.55
C HIS A 33 17.74 -20.43 2.48
N SER A 34 18.37 -20.70 1.33
CA SER A 34 19.75 -20.27 1.03
C SER A 34 20.80 -20.76 2.03
N ASP A 35 20.71 -22.02 2.46
CA ASP A 35 21.60 -22.66 3.45
C ASP A 35 21.66 -21.95 4.83
N ALA A 36 20.62 -21.18 5.17
CA ALA A 36 20.48 -20.51 6.45
C ALA A 36 20.31 -21.47 7.65
N GLU A 37 20.88 -21.12 8.81
CA GLU A 37 20.85 -21.95 10.01
C GLU A 37 19.55 -21.72 10.81
N CYS A 38 18.76 -22.78 11.02
CA CYS A 38 17.53 -22.72 11.82
C CYS A 38 17.82 -22.95 13.31
N GLN A 39 17.34 -22.04 14.17
CA GLN A 39 17.47 -22.15 15.63
C GLN A 39 16.08 -22.17 16.27
N VAL A 40 15.80 -23.18 17.11
CA VAL A 40 14.54 -23.30 17.86
C VAL A 40 14.52 -22.26 18.99
N ILE A 41 13.38 -21.59 19.19
CA ILE A 41 13.16 -20.64 20.29
C ILE A 41 12.16 -21.26 21.27
N ASP A 42 12.43 -21.12 22.58
CA ASP A 42 11.54 -21.60 23.64
C ASP A 42 10.41 -20.59 23.94
N ASP A 43 9.24 -21.09 24.35
CA ASP A 43 7.91 -20.48 24.10
C ASP A 43 7.56 -19.25 24.98
N PHE A 44 8.57 -18.60 25.60
CA PHE A 44 8.36 -17.68 26.73
C PHE A 44 8.49 -16.17 26.44
N HIS A 45 8.74 -15.74 25.20
CA HIS A 45 8.94 -14.32 24.88
C HIS A 45 8.15 -13.79 23.66
N ARG A 46 6.98 -13.21 23.98
CA ARG A 46 6.41 -11.97 23.41
C ARG A 46 5.90 -12.01 21.94
N GLY A 47 4.63 -12.38 21.80
CA GLY A 47 3.56 -11.47 21.32
C GLY A 47 3.44 -11.13 19.83
N ASP A 48 4.54 -11.09 19.09
CA ASP A 48 4.61 -10.37 17.80
C ASP A 48 5.10 -11.26 16.64
N VAL A 49 5.50 -12.52 16.92
CA VAL A 49 6.13 -13.45 15.96
C VAL A 49 5.56 -14.87 16.14
N PHE A 50 5.10 -15.48 15.05
CA PHE A 50 4.41 -16.79 15.04
C PHE A 50 5.29 -18.01 14.71
N THR A 51 6.62 -17.89 14.79
CA THR A 51 7.54 -19.00 14.46
C THR A 51 8.24 -19.54 15.71
N GLN A 52 8.10 -20.85 15.96
CA GLN A 52 8.84 -21.60 17.01
C GLN A 52 10.34 -21.77 16.71
N TYR A 53 10.84 -21.02 15.73
CA TYR A 53 12.20 -21.03 15.25
C TYR A 53 12.54 -19.67 14.65
N ILE A 54 13.83 -19.38 14.54
CA ILE A 54 14.39 -18.24 13.81
C ILE A 54 15.44 -18.70 12.82
N CYS A 55 15.41 -18.13 11.62
CA CYS A 55 16.39 -18.37 10.59
C CYS A 55 17.54 -17.36 10.70
N LYS A 56 18.76 -17.85 10.88
CA LYS A 56 19.99 -17.04 10.78
C LYS A 56 20.42 -16.96 9.33
N CYS A 57 20.11 -15.83 8.71
CA CYS A 57 20.40 -15.59 7.31
C CYS A 57 21.90 -15.39 7.03
N PRO A 58 22.45 -16.01 5.97
CA PRO A 58 23.78 -15.68 5.46
C PRO A 58 23.88 -14.22 5.04
N HIS A 59 25.11 -13.72 4.92
CA HIS A 59 25.35 -12.37 4.43
C HIS A 59 24.72 -12.14 3.04
N GLY A 60 23.96 -11.05 2.93
CA GLY A 60 23.21 -10.72 1.71
C GLY A 60 21.75 -11.17 1.71
N TYR A 61 21.29 -11.96 2.70
CA TYR A 61 19.89 -12.39 2.82
C TYR A 61 19.19 -11.79 4.04
N THR A 62 17.89 -11.51 3.91
CA THR A 62 16.96 -11.03 4.94
C THR A 62 15.59 -11.69 4.77
N GLY A 63 14.63 -11.39 5.66
CA GLY A 63 13.32 -12.06 5.69
C GLY A 63 13.17 -12.99 6.88
N ILE A 64 12.00 -13.64 7.02
CA ILE A 64 11.70 -14.52 8.16
C ILE A 64 12.31 -15.92 7.95
N HIS A 65 12.48 -16.32 6.70
CA HIS A 65 13.07 -17.57 6.22
C HIS A 65 14.29 -17.34 5.33
N CYS A 66 14.86 -16.13 5.31
CA CYS A 66 16.01 -15.73 4.48
C CYS A 66 15.72 -15.71 2.97
N GLU A 67 14.47 -15.43 2.63
CA GLU A 67 13.89 -15.39 1.29
C GLU A 67 14.22 -14.12 0.49
N ILE A 68 14.59 -13.02 1.15
CA ILE A 68 14.84 -11.72 0.53
C ILE A 68 16.34 -11.57 0.26
N VAL A 69 16.73 -11.34 -0.98
CA VAL A 69 18.12 -10.93 -1.30
C VAL A 69 18.25 -9.43 -1.06
N CYS A 70 19.02 -9.02 -0.05
CA CYS A 70 19.32 -7.62 0.28
C CYS A 70 20.36 -7.05 -0.70
N THR A 71 20.07 -7.09 -2.01
CA THR A 71 20.90 -6.49 -3.08
C THR A 71 20.07 -5.56 -3.97
N SER A 72 18.96 -5.02 -3.45
CA SER A 72 18.10 -4.07 -4.16
C SER A 72 18.83 -2.73 -4.40
N PRO A 73 18.58 -2.04 -5.52
CA PRO A 73 19.14 -0.71 -5.76
C PRO A 73 18.55 0.30 -4.75
N LEU A 74 19.40 1.11 -4.13
CA LEU A 74 18.99 2.12 -3.15
C LEU A 74 18.48 3.41 -3.80
N GLY A 75 18.68 3.58 -5.11
CA GLY A 75 17.97 4.57 -5.92
C GLY A 75 18.83 5.74 -6.40
N MET A 76 20.10 5.49 -6.70
CA MET A 76 20.92 6.41 -7.50
C MET A 76 20.36 6.52 -8.92
N GLU A 77 19.94 5.43 -9.55
CA GLU A 77 19.36 5.44 -10.91
C GLU A 77 17.93 6.00 -10.90
N THR A 78 17.08 5.54 -9.97
CA THR A 78 15.65 5.88 -9.92
C THR A 78 15.34 7.28 -9.38
N GLY A 79 16.34 7.99 -8.85
CA GLY A 79 16.16 9.31 -8.25
C GLY A 79 15.65 9.32 -6.80
N ALA A 80 15.42 8.16 -6.18
CA ALA A 80 15.02 8.07 -4.77
C ALA A 80 16.10 8.62 -3.81
N ILE A 81 17.38 8.50 -4.20
CA ILE A 81 18.48 9.27 -3.60
C ILE A 81 18.52 10.64 -4.30
N ALA A 82 18.21 11.69 -3.56
CA ALA A 82 18.09 13.06 -4.08
C ALA A 82 19.47 13.71 -4.34
N ASP A 83 19.54 14.66 -5.29
CA ASP A 83 20.79 15.35 -5.65
C ASP A 83 21.50 15.99 -4.44
N SER A 84 20.73 16.51 -3.49
CA SER A 84 21.24 17.13 -2.24
C SER A 84 21.90 16.13 -1.28
N GLN A 85 21.74 14.83 -1.49
CA GLN A 85 22.34 13.76 -0.68
C GLN A 85 23.70 13.31 -1.22
N ILE A 86 24.08 13.73 -2.43
CA ILE A 86 25.29 13.29 -3.12
C ILE A 86 26.33 14.42 -3.12
N SER A 87 27.53 14.16 -2.59
CA SER A 87 28.62 15.14 -2.52
C SER A 87 29.96 14.52 -2.94
N ALA A 88 30.94 15.34 -3.28
CA ALA A 88 32.27 14.89 -3.68
C ALA A 88 33.37 15.83 -3.21
N SER A 89 34.62 15.35 -3.21
CA SER A 89 35.83 16.14 -2.93
C SER A 89 36.02 17.30 -3.89
N SER A 90 35.76 17.04 -5.17
CA SER A 90 35.96 17.96 -6.28
C SER A 90 35.10 17.55 -7.48
N MET A 91 35.02 18.42 -8.48
CA MET A 91 34.38 18.12 -9.77
C MET A 91 35.21 18.71 -10.91
N HIS A 92 35.15 18.08 -12.09
CA HIS A 92 35.76 18.60 -13.30
C HIS A 92 34.87 19.66 -13.97
N LEU A 93 35.48 20.75 -14.42
CA LEU A 93 34.87 21.81 -15.20
C LEU A 93 35.49 21.85 -16.60
N GLY A 94 34.75 21.35 -17.60
CA GLY A 94 35.14 21.36 -19.01
C GLY A 94 34.64 22.61 -19.75
N PHE A 95 35.25 22.88 -20.92
CA PHE A 95 34.89 23.94 -21.88
C PHE A 95 34.44 25.27 -21.23
N MET A 96 35.40 26.08 -20.79
CA MET A 96 35.16 27.38 -20.13
C MET A 96 34.18 27.35 -18.93
N GLY A 97 34.03 26.19 -18.27
CA GLY A 97 33.14 26.02 -17.11
C GLY A 97 31.68 25.68 -17.44
N LEU A 98 31.36 25.47 -18.71
CA LEU A 98 30.02 25.07 -19.19
C LEU A 98 29.72 23.59 -18.95
N GLN A 99 30.73 22.71 -19.02
CA GLN A 99 30.55 21.27 -18.77
C GLN A 99 30.88 20.93 -17.32
N ARG A 100 29.86 20.75 -16.47
CA ARG A 100 30.00 20.50 -15.03
C ARG A 100 29.79 19.02 -14.69
N TRP A 101 30.87 18.28 -14.47
CA TRP A 101 30.84 16.85 -14.14
C TRP A 101 30.56 16.64 -12.64
N ALA A 102 29.39 17.12 -12.20
CA ALA A 102 28.99 17.26 -10.81
C ALA A 102 28.59 15.93 -10.14
N PRO A 103 28.68 15.81 -8.80
CA PRO A 103 28.39 14.57 -8.08
C PRO A 103 26.98 14.00 -8.31
N TYR A 104 25.97 14.86 -8.46
CA TYR A 104 24.58 14.42 -8.67
C TYR A 104 24.34 13.73 -10.03
N LEU A 105 25.28 13.83 -10.97
CA LEU A 105 25.24 13.12 -12.26
C LEU A 105 25.79 11.70 -12.18
N ALA A 106 26.26 11.23 -11.01
CA ALA A 106 26.87 9.91 -10.84
C ALA A 106 25.86 8.74 -10.83
N ARG A 107 24.78 8.82 -11.61
CA ARG A 107 23.66 7.87 -11.65
C ARG A 107 23.86 6.85 -12.77
N LEU A 108 23.57 5.57 -12.54
CA LEU A 108 23.67 4.54 -13.61
C LEU A 108 22.79 4.89 -14.81
N HIS A 109 23.21 4.41 -15.99
CA HIS A 109 22.53 4.56 -17.29
C HIS A 109 22.22 5.99 -17.75
N LEU A 110 22.58 7.02 -16.97
CA LEU A 110 22.33 8.42 -17.31
C LEU A 110 22.96 8.76 -18.68
N THR A 111 22.14 9.36 -19.56
CA THR A 111 22.49 9.73 -20.93
C THR A 111 22.67 11.23 -21.08
N GLY A 112 23.64 11.68 -21.88
CA GLY A 112 23.85 13.10 -22.18
C GLY A 112 25.30 13.41 -22.55
N ILE A 113 25.57 14.67 -22.88
CA ILE A 113 26.94 15.16 -23.18
C ILE A 113 27.80 15.21 -21.90
N VAL A 114 27.16 15.44 -20.75
CA VAL A 114 27.76 15.37 -19.41
C VAL A 114 26.82 14.53 -18.57
N ASN A 115 27.23 13.31 -18.24
CA ASN A 115 26.33 12.27 -17.73
C ASN A 115 26.96 11.42 -16.60
N ALA A 116 28.01 11.92 -15.96
CA ALA A 116 28.70 11.25 -14.85
C ALA A 116 29.32 12.30 -13.92
N TRP A 117 29.76 11.86 -12.75
CA TRP A 117 30.73 12.62 -11.96
C TRP A 117 32.14 12.35 -12.47
N THR A 118 32.97 13.39 -12.50
CA THR A 118 34.41 13.29 -12.74
C THR A 118 35.15 14.19 -11.76
N SER A 119 36.19 13.69 -11.09
CA SER A 119 36.98 14.50 -10.17
C SER A 119 37.81 15.58 -10.89
N SER A 120 38.25 16.61 -10.16
CA SER A 120 39.21 17.58 -10.69
C SER A 120 40.55 16.90 -11.03
N ASN A 121 41.20 17.35 -12.10
CA ASN A 121 42.52 16.85 -12.52
C ASN A 121 43.64 17.18 -11.50
N TYR A 122 43.38 18.13 -10.59
CA TYR A 122 44.31 18.55 -9.53
C TYR A 122 44.08 17.83 -8.19
N ASP A 123 43.00 17.06 -8.07
CA ASP A 123 42.65 16.33 -6.85
C ASP A 123 43.42 15.01 -6.77
N ARG A 124 44.34 14.91 -5.81
CA ARG A 124 45.19 13.72 -5.60
C ARG A 124 44.53 12.63 -4.76
N SER A 125 43.41 12.92 -4.11
CA SER A 125 42.69 11.96 -3.25
C SER A 125 41.18 12.16 -3.40
N PRO A 126 40.64 11.92 -4.61
CA PRO A 126 39.25 12.19 -4.88
C PRO A 126 38.33 11.24 -4.11
N TRP A 127 37.11 11.71 -3.83
CA TRP A 127 36.05 10.88 -3.29
C TRP A 127 34.67 11.36 -3.71
N ILE A 128 33.72 10.45 -3.78
CA ILE A 128 32.28 10.73 -3.90
C ILE A 128 31.53 10.04 -2.77
N GLN A 129 30.51 10.70 -2.22
CA GLN A 129 29.81 10.31 -1.01
C GLN A 129 28.30 10.43 -1.18
N VAL A 130 27.58 9.48 -0.60
CA VAL A 130 26.12 9.49 -0.48
C VAL A 130 25.73 9.54 0.99
N ASN A 131 24.79 10.41 1.34
CA ASN A 131 24.11 10.44 2.64
C ASN A 131 22.72 9.80 2.51
N LEU A 132 22.56 8.59 3.03
CA LEU A 132 21.32 7.82 2.95
C LEU A 132 20.21 8.35 3.89
N MET A 133 20.47 9.45 4.63
CA MET A 133 19.60 10.13 5.60
C MET A 133 19.19 9.31 6.85
N ARG A 134 19.13 7.99 6.72
CA ARG A 134 18.89 7.01 7.78
C ARG A 134 19.98 5.93 7.75
N LYS A 135 20.05 5.08 8.78
CA LYS A 135 20.96 3.92 8.77
C LYS A 135 20.39 2.82 7.87
N MET A 136 21.17 2.40 6.89
CA MET A 136 20.81 1.35 5.92
C MET A 136 21.82 0.21 6.01
N ARG A 137 21.43 -0.97 5.52
CA ARG A 137 22.35 -2.08 5.29
C ARG A 137 22.80 -2.06 3.84
N VAL A 138 24.06 -1.73 3.60
CA VAL A 138 24.67 -1.64 2.26
C VAL A 138 25.51 -2.89 2.01
N THR A 139 25.19 -3.62 0.94
CA THR A 139 25.73 -4.96 0.64
C THR A 139 26.61 -4.98 -0.60
N GLY A 140 26.60 -3.91 -1.40
CA GLY A 140 27.48 -3.79 -2.55
C GLY A 140 27.32 -2.48 -3.30
N VAL A 141 28.03 -2.37 -4.41
CA VAL A 141 27.99 -1.24 -5.33
C VAL A 141 28.17 -1.70 -6.76
N VAL A 142 27.40 -1.10 -7.67
CA VAL A 142 27.51 -1.28 -9.12
C VAL A 142 28.16 -0.03 -9.69
N THR A 143 29.22 -0.17 -10.48
CA THR A 143 29.94 0.97 -11.08
C THR A 143 29.90 0.91 -12.61
N GLN A 144 29.93 2.09 -13.25
CA GLN A 144 29.93 2.29 -14.70
C GLN A 144 30.79 3.51 -15.05
N GLY A 145 31.52 3.47 -16.17
CA GLY A 145 32.30 4.60 -16.66
C GLY A 145 31.47 5.64 -17.42
N ALA A 146 32.12 6.51 -18.19
CA ALA A 146 31.47 7.34 -19.21
C ALA A 146 32.44 7.71 -20.35
N SER A 147 32.00 8.52 -21.30
CA SER A 147 32.85 9.04 -22.38
C SER A 147 32.86 10.56 -22.39
N ARG A 148 34.06 11.13 -22.54
CA ARG A 148 34.27 12.58 -22.65
C ARG A 148 35.06 12.85 -23.93
N ALA A 149 34.53 13.70 -24.81
CA ALA A 149 35.14 14.03 -26.12
C ALA A 149 35.63 12.80 -26.91
N GLY A 150 34.76 11.78 -27.07
CA GLY A 150 35.08 10.53 -27.77
C GLY A 150 36.04 9.58 -27.02
N SER A 151 36.51 9.94 -25.83
CA SER A 151 37.45 9.14 -25.03
C SER A 151 36.73 8.42 -23.90
N ALA A 152 36.97 7.12 -23.75
CA ALA A 152 36.46 6.33 -22.61
C ALA A 152 37.21 6.67 -21.32
N GLU A 153 36.47 7.04 -20.27
CA GLU A 153 37.00 7.37 -18.94
C GLU A 153 36.25 6.58 -17.88
N TYR A 154 36.98 5.89 -17.00
CA TYR A 154 36.38 4.95 -16.06
C TYR A 154 37.29 4.67 -14.87
N LEU A 155 36.66 4.21 -13.79
CA LEU A 155 37.30 3.82 -12.54
C LEU A 155 37.88 2.41 -12.64
N LYS A 156 39.20 2.24 -12.51
CA LYS A 156 39.86 0.91 -12.56
C LYS A 156 39.90 0.21 -11.21
N THR A 157 40.26 0.93 -10.16
CA THR A 157 40.27 0.38 -8.78
C THR A 157 39.87 1.45 -7.78
N PHE A 158 39.19 1.04 -6.70
CA PHE A 158 38.71 1.94 -5.66
C PHE A 158 38.68 1.28 -4.28
N LYS A 159 38.64 2.10 -3.24
CA LYS A 159 38.31 1.68 -1.87
C LYS A 159 36.92 2.20 -1.51
N VAL A 160 36.24 1.51 -0.60
CA VAL A 160 34.99 1.98 -0.01
C VAL A 160 35.25 2.36 1.44
N ALA A 161 34.91 3.61 1.77
CA ALA A 161 34.89 4.14 3.12
C ALA A 161 33.45 4.35 3.58
N TYR A 162 33.17 4.19 4.86
CA TYR A 162 31.83 4.30 5.42
C TYR A 162 31.82 4.98 6.78
N SER A 163 30.66 5.54 7.16
CA SER A 163 30.45 6.20 8.44
C SER A 163 28.98 6.16 8.88
N THR A 164 28.78 6.12 10.20
CA THR A 164 27.46 6.25 10.85
C THR A 164 27.16 7.68 11.30
N ASN A 165 28.13 8.59 11.26
CA ASN A 165 28.01 9.95 11.80
C ASN A 165 28.57 11.06 10.89
N GLY A 166 29.14 10.70 9.73
CA GLY A 166 29.71 11.64 8.76
C GLY A 166 31.01 12.33 9.22
N ARG A 167 31.52 12.03 10.42
CA ARG A 167 32.74 12.64 11.00
C ARG A 167 33.94 11.71 11.00
N LYS A 168 33.75 10.44 11.36
CA LYS A 168 34.82 9.41 11.34
C LYS A 168 34.48 8.37 10.28
N PHE A 169 35.34 8.23 9.27
CA PHE A 169 35.22 7.23 8.22
C PHE A 169 36.16 6.05 8.51
N GLN A 170 35.70 4.85 8.15
CA GLN A 170 36.45 3.59 8.22
C GLN A 170 36.45 2.97 6.81
N PHE A 171 37.50 2.26 6.43
CA PHE A 171 37.55 1.53 5.16
C PHE A 171 37.13 0.07 5.37
N ILE A 172 36.53 -0.54 4.34
CA ILE A 172 36.32 -1.99 4.33
C ILE A 172 37.68 -2.68 4.36
N GLN A 173 37.88 -3.64 5.27
CA GLN A 173 39.09 -4.47 5.35
C GLN A 173 38.89 -5.79 4.61
N GLY A 174 39.97 -6.37 4.08
CA GLY A 174 39.90 -7.65 3.39
C GLY A 174 40.01 -8.85 4.33
N ALA A 175 39.25 -9.91 4.07
CA ALA A 175 39.41 -11.18 4.79
C ALA A 175 40.82 -11.77 4.56
N GLY A 176 41.66 -11.75 5.59
CA GLY A 176 42.98 -12.39 5.61
C GLY A 176 44.19 -11.50 5.28
N GLU A 177 44.00 -10.24 4.86
CA GLU A 177 45.09 -9.31 4.56
C GLU A 177 45.11 -8.10 5.50
N SER A 178 46.30 -7.70 5.96
CA SER A 178 46.48 -6.55 6.86
C SER A 178 46.42 -5.22 6.08
N GLY A 179 45.25 -4.89 5.51
CA GLY A 179 45.03 -3.65 4.76
C GLY A 179 43.58 -3.40 4.33
N ASP A 180 43.31 -2.22 3.78
CA ASP A 180 41.99 -1.88 3.23
C ASP A 180 41.73 -2.66 1.94
N LYS A 181 40.52 -3.23 1.79
CA LYS A 181 40.07 -3.94 0.59
C LYS A 181 40.07 -3.01 -0.63
N ILE A 182 40.75 -3.42 -1.69
CA ILE A 182 40.72 -2.77 -2.99
C ILE A 182 39.72 -3.50 -3.89
N PHE A 183 38.75 -2.76 -4.42
CA PHE A 183 37.74 -3.27 -5.34
C PHE A 183 38.16 -3.03 -6.78
N MET A 184 37.89 -4.02 -7.64
CA MET A 184 38.13 -3.94 -9.08
C MET A 184 36.93 -3.26 -9.75
N GLY A 185 37.18 -2.12 -10.39
CA GLY A 185 36.18 -1.35 -11.13
C GLY A 185 36.00 -1.83 -12.57
N ASN A 186 35.69 -0.88 -13.43
CA ASN A 186 35.33 -1.08 -14.82
C ASN A 186 36.57 -1.28 -15.72
N VAL A 187 36.35 -1.92 -16.87
CA VAL A 187 37.34 -2.09 -17.95
C VAL A 187 37.05 -1.17 -19.15
N ASP A 188 35.86 -0.59 -19.19
CA ASP A 188 35.33 0.23 -20.28
C ASP A 188 34.41 1.36 -19.73
N ASN A 189 33.80 2.12 -20.65
CA ASN A 189 32.90 3.24 -20.34
C ASN A 189 31.42 2.84 -20.13
N SER A 190 31.01 1.65 -20.56
CA SER A 190 29.59 1.27 -20.71
C SER A 190 29.18 0.07 -19.87
N GLY A 191 30.06 -0.93 -19.70
CA GLY A 191 29.81 -2.14 -18.95
C GLY A 191 29.60 -1.85 -17.47
N LEU A 192 28.64 -2.57 -16.88
CA LEU A 192 28.37 -2.54 -15.45
C LEU A 192 29.34 -3.47 -14.72
N LYS A 193 29.91 -3.01 -13.61
CA LYS A 193 30.73 -3.82 -12.72
C LYS A 193 30.08 -3.87 -11.33
N VAL A 194 29.55 -5.04 -10.97
CA VAL A 194 29.04 -5.31 -9.62
C VAL A 194 30.19 -5.71 -8.70
N ASN A 195 30.24 -5.11 -7.52
CA ASN A 195 31.12 -5.50 -6.41
C ASN A 195 30.26 -5.65 -5.14
N LEU A 196 30.10 -6.88 -4.66
CA LEU A 196 29.46 -7.17 -3.38
C LEU A 196 30.49 -7.10 -2.24
N PHE A 197 30.04 -6.76 -1.04
CA PHE A 197 30.86 -6.70 0.15
C PHE A 197 30.78 -8.03 0.92
N GLU A 198 31.95 -8.58 1.28
CA GLU A 198 32.06 -9.82 2.08
C GLU A 198 31.32 -9.71 3.42
N THR A 199 31.32 -8.51 4.01
CA THR A 199 30.54 -8.16 5.20
C THR A 199 29.58 -7.00 4.87
N PRO A 200 28.27 -7.13 5.16
CA PRO A 200 27.31 -6.06 4.91
C PRO A 200 27.50 -4.90 5.90
N LEU A 201 27.41 -3.66 5.42
CA LEU A 201 27.72 -2.46 6.19
C LEU A 201 26.45 -1.79 6.74
N GLU A 202 26.38 -1.55 8.05
CA GLU A 202 25.25 -0.83 8.69
C GLU A 202 25.58 0.65 8.90
N VAL A 203 25.24 1.48 7.91
CA VAL A 203 25.85 2.81 7.73
C VAL A 203 24.85 3.85 7.22
N GLN A 204 25.15 5.13 7.42
CA GLN A 204 24.38 6.24 6.85
C GLN A 204 25.13 6.93 5.70
N TYR A 205 26.46 7.00 5.80
CA TYR A 205 27.31 7.62 4.80
C TYR A 205 28.19 6.57 4.15
N VAL A 206 28.10 6.45 2.83
CA VAL A 206 28.99 5.62 2.01
C VAL A 206 29.84 6.56 1.15
N ARG A 207 31.13 6.29 1.03
CA ARG A 207 32.08 7.07 0.25
C ARG A 207 32.94 6.14 -0.62
N LEU A 208 32.89 6.33 -1.93
CA LEU A 208 33.80 5.68 -2.86
C LEU A 208 35.04 6.56 -3.03
N VAL A 209 36.22 5.94 -2.93
CA VAL A 209 37.52 6.59 -3.04
C VAL A 209 38.28 5.97 -4.22
N PRO A 210 38.28 6.62 -5.40
CA PRO A 210 39.09 6.21 -6.54
C PRO A 210 40.58 6.11 -6.21
N MET A 211 41.21 5.01 -6.64
CA MET A 211 42.65 4.77 -6.46
C MET A 211 43.39 4.81 -7.81
N ILE A 212 42.85 4.14 -8.83
CA ILE A 212 43.41 4.11 -10.20
C ILE A 212 42.26 4.34 -11.18
N CYS A 213 42.48 5.21 -12.15
CA CYS A 213 41.48 5.65 -13.12
C CYS A 213 42.05 5.61 -14.55
N HIS A 214 41.21 5.38 -15.54
CA HIS A 214 41.59 5.45 -16.96
C HIS A 214 41.31 6.86 -17.50
N ARG A 215 42.39 7.61 -17.81
CA ARG A 215 42.39 9.04 -18.22
C ARG A 215 41.83 10.02 -17.20
N GLY A 216 40.59 9.82 -16.74
CA GLY A 216 39.93 10.60 -15.70
C GLY A 216 39.21 9.69 -14.71
N CYS A 217 39.10 10.12 -13.44
CA CYS A 217 38.29 9.43 -12.44
C CYS A 217 36.82 9.76 -12.65
N THR A 218 36.21 9.06 -13.61
CA THR A 218 34.84 9.25 -14.07
C THR A 218 33.98 8.06 -13.63
N LEU A 219 32.80 8.34 -13.04
CA LEU A 219 31.96 7.33 -12.42
C LEU A 219 30.45 7.67 -12.50
N ARG A 220 29.68 6.65 -12.86
CA ARG A 220 28.26 6.45 -12.55
C ARG A 220 28.14 5.23 -11.63
N PHE A 221 27.27 5.24 -10.63
CA PHE A 221 27.13 4.10 -9.71
C PHE A 221 25.73 3.97 -9.10
N GLU A 222 25.45 2.78 -8.59
CA GLU A 222 24.27 2.46 -7.78
C GLU A 222 24.71 1.70 -6.53
N LEU A 223 24.09 2.02 -5.38
CA LEU A 223 24.36 1.33 -4.12
C LEU A 223 23.35 0.20 -3.96
N LEU A 224 23.81 -0.98 -3.55
CA LEU A 224 22.96 -2.13 -3.30
C LEU A 224 22.76 -2.32 -1.80
N GLY A 225 21.53 -2.62 -1.38
CA GLY A 225 21.23 -2.81 0.03
C GLY A 225 19.74 -2.91 0.36
N CYS A 226 19.43 -2.72 1.64
CA CYS A 226 18.08 -2.70 2.18
C CYS A 226 18.00 -1.82 3.43
N GLU A 227 16.79 -1.41 3.83
CA GLU A 227 16.57 -0.69 5.08
C GLU A 227 16.82 -1.62 6.28
N LEU A 228 17.36 -1.06 7.37
CA LEU A 228 17.46 -1.81 8.63
C LEU A 228 16.08 -1.86 9.27
N ASN A 229 15.58 -3.07 9.54
CA ASN A 229 14.37 -3.31 10.34
C ASN A 229 14.60 -2.86 11.80
N VAL A 230 14.59 -1.56 12.04
CA VAL A 230 14.58 -0.99 13.37
C VAL A 230 13.16 -1.10 13.91
N CYS A 231 12.83 -2.27 14.46
CA CYS A 231 11.82 -2.32 15.51
C CYS A 231 12.28 -1.32 16.59
N PRO A 232 11.50 -0.28 16.93
CA PRO A 232 11.80 0.55 18.08
C PRO A 232 11.58 -0.31 19.31
N SER A 233 12.63 -0.98 19.78
CA SER A 233 12.61 -1.70 21.05
C SER A 233 12.15 -0.72 22.13
N PRO A 234 11.03 -0.96 22.84
CA PRO A 234 10.57 -0.05 23.86
C PRO A 234 11.59 -0.05 25.00
N GLN A 235 12.41 1.00 25.08
CA GLN A 235 13.27 1.20 26.24
C GLN A 235 12.37 1.55 27.43
N PRO A 236 12.43 0.79 28.54
CA PRO A 236 11.73 1.18 29.75
C PRO A 236 12.44 2.40 30.34
N SER A 237 11.83 3.58 30.24
CA SER A 237 12.28 4.77 30.95
C SER A 237 11.78 4.75 32.40
N PRO A 238 12.66 4.69 33.42
CA PRO A 238 12.23 4.85 34.80
C PRO A 238 12.18 6.34 35.17
N THR A 239 11.09 6.70 35.86
CA THR A 239 10.86 7.92 36.67
C THR A 239 10.51 9.26 35.99
N PRO A 240 9.67 10.09 36.63
CA PRO A 240 9.12 11.32 36.06
C PRO A 240 9.99 12.55 36.37
N GLY A 241 10.42 13.28 35.34
CA GLY A 241 11.13 14.56 35.47
C GLY A 241 10.33 15.73 34.88
N ARG A 242 10.09 16.78 35.68
CA ARG A 242 9.46 18.03 35.23
C ARG A 242 10.24 18.67 34.08
N CYS A 243 9.55 19.05 33.00
CA CYS A 243 10.05 20.09 32.09
C CYS A 243 9.47 21.44 32.51
N HIS A 244 10.34 22.38 32.90
CA HIS A 244 9.95 23.75 33.21
C HIS A 244 9.63 24.53 31.93
N VAL A 245 8.56 25.34 32.00
CA VAL A 245 8.33 26.46 31.08
C VAL A 245 9.48 27.45 31.19
N ARG A 246 10.03 27.89 30.06
CA ARG A 246 10.59 29.23 29.93
C ARG A 246 10.22 29.85 28.60
N ASP A 247 9.46 30.94 28.69
CA ASP A 247 9.17 31.86 27.61
C ASP A 247 10.44 32.54 27.08
N ALA A 248 10.44 32.86 25.80
CA ALA A 248 11.15 34.00 25.26
C ALA A 248 10.32 34.58 24.10
N MET A 249 9.72 35.75 24.31
CA MET A 249 8.90 36.46 23.34
C MET A 249 9.77 37.12 22.26
N GLY A 250 9.25 37.26 21.04
CA GLY A 250 9.94 37.99 19.95
C GLY A 250 9.21 37.92 18.60
N LEU A 251 8.24 38.81 18.38
CA LEU A 251 7.44 38.99 17.17
C LEU A 251 7.20 40.51 16.94
N PRO A 252 6.77 40.99 15.75
CA PRO A 252 7.21 40.67 14.37
C PRO A 252 7.87 41.98 13.78
N PRO A 253 7.42 42.73 12.72
CA PRO A 253 6.66 42.41 11.50
C PRO A 253 7.09 43.08 10.16
N LEU A 254 6.54 42.50 9.07
CA LEU A 254 6.00 43.14 7.83
C LEU A 254 6.91 43.69 6.70
N GLY A 255 6.46 43.41 5.46
CA GLY A 255 7.01 43.88 4.17
C GLY A 255 7.04 42.77 3.09
N LEU A 256 5.90 42.27 2.57
CA LEU A 256 5.25 42.68 1.30
C LEU A 256 6.12 42.49 0.01
N LEU A 257 5.69 41.98 -1.16
CA LEU A 257 4.48 41.30 -1.69
C LEU A 257 4.80 40.66 -3.08
N LEU A 258 3.93 39.76 -3.58
CA LEU A 258 3.56 39.40 -4.99
C LEU A 258 4.64 39.29 -6.10
N SER A 259 4.59 38.34 -7.05
CA SER A 259 3.47 37.94 -7.92
C SER A 259 3.71 36.52 -8.47
N LEU A 260 2.76 35.56 -8.45
CA LEU A 260 1.54 35.41 -9.27
C LEU A 260 1.78 35.25 -10.78
N CYS A 261 1.69 33.99 -11.25
CA CYS A 261 0.91 33.43 -12.38
C CYS A 261 1.18 31.90 -12.39
N CYS A 262 0.21 30.97 -12.27
CA CYS A 262 -0.84 30.62 -13.25
C CYS A 262 -0.24 30.35 -14.64
N VAL A 263 -0.42 29.19 -15.27
CA VAL A 263 -1.70 28.56 -15.68
C VAL A 263 -1.54 27.02 -15.87
N SER A 264 -2.68 26.30 -15.85
CA SER A 264 -2.96 24.86 -16.16
C SER A 264 -1.98 24.06 -17.05
N GLY A 265 -1.95 22.71 -17.02
CA GLY A 265 -2.87 21.73 -16.44
C GLY A 265 -2.50 20.28 -16.84
N LEU A 266 -3.30 19.32 -16.36
CA LEU A 266 -3.15 17.85 -16.49
C LEU A 266 -3.29 17.32 -17.94
N PRO A 267 -3.00 16.03 -18.27
CA PRO A 267 -2.68 14.89 -17.39
C PRO A 267 -1.42 14.07 -17.77
N PHE A 268 -1.08 13.09 -16.92
CA PHE A 268 -0.09 12.06 -17.23
C PHE A 268 -0.63 11.04 -18.25
N TYR A 269 0.12 10.83 -19.33
CA TYR A 269 -0.08 9.75 -20.31
C TYR A 269 1.24 9.00 -20.47
N ASN A 270 1.39 7.84 -19.83
CA ASN A 270 2.51 6.92 -20.10
C ASN A 270 2.07 5.83 -21.08
N GLY A 271 1.84 6.24 -22.33
CA GLY A 271 1.70 5.30 -23.43
C GLY A 271 3.08 4.77 -23.85
N PHE A 272 3.38 3.50 -23.55
CA PHE A 272 4.58 2.84 -24.05
C PHE A 272 4.45 2.53 -25.55
N TYR A 273 4.92 3.45 -26.40
CA TYR A 273 5.08 3.18 -27.82
C TYR A 273 6.24 2.21 -28.05
N TYR A 274 5.94 0.97 -28.41
CA TYR A 274 6.90 0.14 -29.14
C TYR A 274 7.08 0.70 -30.55
N SER A 275 8.27 1.25 -30.83
CA SER A 275 8.65 1.70 -32.16
C SER A 275 9.01 0.50 -33.04
N ASN A 276 8.03 0.02 -33.82
CA ASN A 276 8.30 -0.84 -34.97
C ASN A 276 9.21 -0.11 -35.96
N SER A 277 10.38 -0.69 -36.28
CA SER A 277 11.21 -0.29 -37.41
C SER A 277 11.36 -1.47 -38.38
N PRO A 278 10.73 -1.43 -39.57
CA PRO A 278 10.86 -2.47 -40.58
C PRO A 278 12.07 -2.25 -41.52
N HIS A 279 12.44 -3.32 -42.23
CA HIS A 279 13.51 -3.44 -43.25
C HIS A 279 14.96 -3.44 -42.68
N GLY A 280 15.84 -4.41 -42.91
CA GLY A 280 15.72 -5.71 -43.58
C GLY A 280 16.80 -5.94 -44.65
N TRP A 281 17.81 -6.78 -44.38
CA TRP A 281 18.61 -7.52 -45.38
C TRP A 281 19.37 -8.71 -44.75
N ASN A 282 19.59 -9.76 -45.54
CA ASN A 282 20.08 -11.12 -45.16
C ASN A 282 21.59 -11.31 -45.47
N PRO A 283 22.19 -12.52 -45.33
CA PRO A 283 22.29 -13.37 -44.13
C PRO A 283 23.75 -13.87 -43.86
N GLY A 284 24.05 -14.36 -42.66
CA GLY A 284 25.35 -14.96 -42.31
C GLY A 284 25.23 -16.23 -41.45
N LYS A 285 25.85 -17.33 -41.88
CA LYS A 285 25.78 -18.67 -41.26
C LYS A 285 26.22 -18.71 -39.79
N GLY A 286 25.44 -19.43 -38.97
CA GLY A 286 25.86 -19.97 -37.66
C GLY A 286 24.80 -20.93 -37.11
N HIS A 287 25.12 -22.21 -36.97
CA HIS A 287 24.19 -23.23 -36.45
C HIS A 287 23.94 -23.05 -34.95
N GLY A 288 22.69 -23.23 -34.52
CA GLY A 288 22.28 -23.28 -33.12
C GLY A 288 20.77 -23.45 -32.99
N GLU A 289 20.28 -24.69 -33.03
CA GLU A 289 18.86 -24.96 -32.83
C GLU A 289 18.45 -24.71 -31.38
N GLY A 290 17.56 -23.74 -31.20
CA GLY A 290 16.86 -23.48 -29.95
C GLY A 290 15.42 -23.07 -30.27
N ILE A 291 14.51 -24.04 -30.26
CA ILE A 291 13.10 -23.83 -30.64
C ILE A 291 12.37 -23.10 -29.50
N PHE A 292 12.43 -21.77 -29.50
CA PHE A 292 11.43 -20.96 -28.83
C PHE A 292 10.18 -20.90 -29.70
N ASN A 293 9.20 -21.76 -29.42
CA ASN A 293 7.86 -21.61 -29.97
C ASN A 293 7.27 -20.31 -29.41
N GLY A 294 7.21 -19.28 -30.26
CA GLY A 294 6.71 -17.94 -29.92
C GLY A 294 5.20 -17.90 -29.69
N VAL A 295 4.77 -18.56 -28.62
CA VAL A 295 3.43 -18.48 -28.06
C VAL A 295 3.44 -17.37 -27.02
N LYS A 296 2.50 -16.44 -27.10
CA LYS A 296 2.30 -15.39 -26.11
C LYS A 296 1.07 -15.71 -25.27
N LEU A 297 1.19 -15.73 -23.94
CA LEU A 297 0.05 -15.68 -23.02
C LEU A 297 -0.64 -14.31 -23.10
N VAL A 298 -1.98 -14.27 -23.03
CA VAL A 298 -2.79 -13.04 -22.99
C VAL A 298 -3.86 -13.21 -21.92
N VAL A 299 -4.07 -12.16 -21.11
CA VAL A 299 -5.13 -12.10 -20.10
C VAL A 299 -6.15 -11.01 -20.49
N GLU A 300 -7.41 -11.40 -20.54
CA GLU A 300 -8.55 -10.52 -20.85
C GLU A 300 -9.34 -10.21 -19.57
N THR A 301 -9.47 -8.93 -19.25
CA THR A 301 -10.30 -8.38 -18.17
C THR A 301 -11.15 -7.22 -18.71
N PRO A 302 -12.33 -6.93 -18.14
CA PRO A 302 -13.16 -5.80 -18.59
C PRO A 302 -12.49 -4.44 -18.33
N GLU A 303 -12.68 -3.50 -19.25
CA GLU A 303 -12.30 -2.09 -19.06
C GLU A 303 -13.33 -1.31 -18.21
N GLU A 304 -14.57 -1.81 -18.11
CA GLU A 304 -15.66 -1.19 -17.36
C GLU A 304 -15.66 -1.58 -15.88
N ILE A 305 -16.00 -0.62 -15.01
CA ILE A 305 -16.16 -0.82 -13.57
C ILE A 305 -17.38 -1.71 -13.29
N LEU A 306 -17.20 -2.73 -12.46
CA LEU A 306 -18.26 -3.64 -12.05
C LEU A 306 -19.02 -3.08 -10.85
N PHE A 307 -20.30 -2.77 -11.04
CA PHE A 307 -21.17 -2.29 -9.97
C PHE A 307 -21.98 -3.42 -9.33
N SER A 308 -21.83 -3.60 -8.02
CA SER A 308 -22.59 -4.57 -7.22
C SER A 308 -23.20 -3.93 -5.97
N TYR A 309 -23.75 -4.73 -5.05
CA TYR A 309 -24.36 -4.28 -3.80
C TYR A 309 -23.99 -5.21 -2.64
N ARG A 310 -24.15 -4.74 -1.39
CA ARG A 310 -23.73 -5.48 -0.20
C ARG A 310 -24.53 -6.78 -0.05
N GLY A 311 -23.85 -7.87 0.26
CA GLY A 311 -24.41 -9.22 0.36
C GLY A 311 -24.74 -9.87 -0.99
N ALA A 312 -24.49 -9.21 -2.13
CA ALA A 312 -24.58 -9.87 -3.43
C ALA A 312 -23.45 -10.90 -3.61
N ASN A 313 -23.62 -11.79 -4.59
CA ASN A 313 -22.49 -12.48 -5.21
C ASN A 313 -22.10 -11.70 -6.46
N VAL A 314 -20.80 -11.51 -6.69
CA VAL A 314 -20.27 -10.92 -7.92
C VAL A 314 -19.22 -11.85 -8.51
N THR A 315 -19.11 -11.87 -9.83
CA THR A 315 -18.01 -12.55 -10.53
C THR A 315 -17.13 -11.49 -11.17
N LEU A 316 -15.84 -11.47 -10.79
CA LEU A 316 -14.81 -10.66 -11.41
C LEU A 316 -14.30 -11.41 -12.66
N PRO A 317 -14.62 -10.96 -13.89
CA PRO A 317 -14.27 -11.70 -15.10
C PRO A 317 -12.76 -11.67 -15.33
N CYS A 318 -12.18 -12.84 -15.54
CA CYS A 318 -10.81 -12.97 -16.03
C CYS A 318 -10.73 -14.20 -16.92
N ARG A 319 -10.23 -14.01 -18.14
CA ARG A 319 -10.02 -15.08 -19.12
C ARG A 319 -8.60 -15.02 -19.63
N TYR A 320 -8.08 -16.14 -20.10
CA TYR A 320 -6.76 -16.18 -20.68
C TYR A 320 -6.71 -17.04 -21.94
N HIS A 321 -5.87 -16.66 -22.89
CA HIS A 321 -5.62 -17.42 -24.09
C HIS A 321 -4.16 -17.31 -24.51
N TYR A 322 -3.83 -18.04 -25.56
CA TYR A 322 -2.50 -18.08 -26.14
C TYR A 322 -2.56 -17.64 -27.59
N GLU A 323 -1.58 -16.84 -28.02
CA GLU A 323 -1.43 -16.35 -29.38
C GLU A 323 -0.06 -16.79 -29.94
N PRO A 324 0.00 -17.68 -30.95
CA PRO A 324 -1.11 -18.42 -31.56
C PRO A 324 -1.70 -19.49 -30.61
N ALA A 325 -2.94 -19.90 -30.88
CA ALA A 325 -3.66 -20.86 -30.05
C ALA A 325 -2.96 -22.22 -29.95
N VAL A 326 -2.63 -22.65 -28.72
CA VAL A 326 -1.98 -23.94 -28.44
C VAL A 326 -3.00 -25.08 -28.44
N VAL A 327 -2.59 -26.24 -28.97
CA VAL A 327 -3.43 -27.45 -29.13
C VAL A 327 -3.75 -28.15 -27.79
N SER A 328 -2.91 -27.97 -26.78
CA SER A 328 -3.08 -28.54 -25.43
C SER A 328 -2.94 -27.46 -24.35
N PRO A 329 -3.90 -27.32 -23.41
CA PRO A 329 -3.74 -26.41 -22.28
C PRO A 329 -2.52 -26.79 -21.43
N ARG A 330 -1.68 -25.81 -21.10
CA ARG A 330 -0.60 -25.98 -20.13
C ARG A 330 -1.13 -25.76 -18.70
N PRO A 331 -0.52 -26.39 -17.67
CA PRO A 331 -0.97 -26.23 -16.29
C PRO A 331 -0.57 -24.85 -15.74
N VAL A 332 -1.46 -23.87 -15.85
CA VAL A 332 -1.25 -22.53 -15.32
C VAL A 332 -1.43 -22.44 -13.81
N ARG A 333 -0.72 -21.49 -13.18
CA ARG A 333 -0.99 -21.01 -11.83
C ARG A 333 -1.73 -19.68 -11.93
N ILE A 334 -2.82 -19.54 -11.18
CA ILE A 334 -3.61 -18.32 -11.10
C ILE A 334 -3.42 -17.69 -9.72
N LYS A 335 -3.20 -16.38 -9.67
CA LYS A 335 -3.29 -15.59 -8.43
C LYS A 335 -4.31 -14.46 -8.61
N TRP A 336 -5.10 -14.25 -7.57
CA TRP A 336 -5.98 -13.11 -7.40
C TRP A 336 -5.56 -12.37 -6.13
N TRP A 337 -5.29 -11.07 -6.27
CA TRP A 337 -5.01 -10.19 -5.14
C TRP A 337 -5.78 -8.88 -5.25
N LYS A 338 -6.11 -8.29 -4.10
CA LYS A 338 -6.69 -6.96 -4.01
C LYS A 338 -5.56 -5.94 -3.90
N LEU A 339 -5.56 -4.97 -4.81
CA LEU A 339 -4.59 -3.88 -4.80
C LEU A 339 -4.80 -2.98 -3.58
N SER A 340 -3.69 -2.43 -3.10
CA SER A 340 -3.67 -1.48 -2.01
C SER A 340 -4.16 -0.10 -2.44
N GLU A 341 -5.02 0.49 -1.62
CA GLU A 341 -5.26 1.94 -1.60
C GLU A 341 -4.40 2.57 -0.48
N ASN A 342 -3.75 3.70 -0.78
CA ASN A 342 -3.03 4.53 0.19
C ASN A 342 -1.83 3.87 0.90
N GLY A 343 -1.19 2.86 0.29
CA GLY A 343 0.09 2.30 0.76
C GLY A 343 -0.02 1.25 1.87
N ALA A 344 -1.20 0.68 2.08
CA ALA A 344 -1.36 -0.61 2.76
C ALA A 344 -0.61 -1.74 1.99
N PRO A 345 -0.36 -2.92 2.59
CA PRO A 345 0.07 -4.09 1.83
C PRO A 345 -1.04 -4.55 0.86
N GLU A 346 -0.66 -5.11 -0.29
CA GLU A 346 -1.60 -5.83 -1.16
C GLU A 346 -2.14 -7.06 -0.41
N GLN A 347 -3.42 -7.39 -0.63
CA GLN A 347 -4.09 -8.48 0.08
C GLN A 347 -4.31 -9.67 -0.84
N ASP A 348 -3.65 -10.80 -0.57
CA ASP A 348 -3.95 -12.07 -1.23
C ASP A 348 -5.45 -12.42 -1.07
N VAL A 349 -6.10 -12.80 -2.17
CA VAL A 349 -7.52 -13.20 -2.18
C VAL A 349 -7.63 -14.70 -2.39
N LEU A 350 -7.09 -15.20 -3.52
CA LEU A 350 -7.11 -16.61 -3.89
C LEU A 350 -5.90 -16.98 -4.76
N VAL A 351 -5.33 -18.16 -4.53
CA VAL A 351 -4.32 -18.77 -5.42
C VAL A 351 -4.80 -20.15 -5.84
N ALA A 352 -4.67 -20.49 -7.13
CA ALA A 352 -5.03 -21.79 -7.68
C ALA A 352 -3.95 -22.39 -8.58
N ILE A 353 -3.83 -23.71 -8.57
CA ILE A 353 -2.97 -24.52 -9.45
C ILE A 353 -3.77 -25.75 -9.85
N GLY A 354 -4.21 -25.80 -11.12
CA GLY A 354 -5.21 -26.77 -11.57
C GLY A 354 -6.48 -26.72 -10.69
N LEU A 355 -6.92 -27.89 -10.21
CA LEU A 355 -8.11 -28.03 -9.35
C LEU A 355 -7.89 -27.61 -7.89
N ARG A 356 -6.64 -27.39 -7.45
CA ARG A 356 -6.32 -27.01 -6.06
C ARG A 356 -6.34 -25.50 -5.93
N HIS A 357 -7.18 -24.97 -5.05
CA HIS A 357 -7.25 -23.55 -4.73
C HIS A 357 -7.15 -23.29 -3.23
N ARG A 358 -6.69 -22.10 -2.85
CA ARG A 358 -6.58 -21.63 -1.46
C ARG A 358 -7.00 -20.16 -1.39
N ALA A 359 -7.95 -19.85 -0.52
CA ALA A 359 -8.37 -18.50 -0.20
C ALA A 359 -7.67 -17.97 1.07
N PHE A 360 -7.52 -16.65 1.16
CA PHE A 360 -6.78 -15.96 2.22
C PHE A 360 -7.65 -14.94 2.96
N GLY A 361 -7.22 -14.55 4.17
CA GLY A 361 -7.96 -13.61 5.04
C GLY A 361 -9.46 -13.89 5.15
N ASP A 362 -10.24 -12.81 5.09
CA ASP A 362 -11.71 -12.79 5.12
C ASP A 362 -12.40 -13.34 3.87
N TYR A 363 -11.66 -13.68 2.81
CA TYR A 363 -12.21 -14.31 1.61
C TYR A 363 -12.38 -15.83 1.77
N ARG A 364 -11.81 -16.43 2.83
CA ARG A 364 -11.94 -17.87 3.12
C ARG A 364 -13.41 -18.30 3.23
N GLY A 365 -13.80 -19.25 2.38
CA GLY A 365 -15.18 -19.76 2.31
C GLY A 365 -16.18 -18.85 1.59
N ARG A 366 -15.76 -17.65 1.16
CA ARG A 366 -16.59 -16.71 0.38
C ARG A 366 -16.21 -16.67 -1.10
N VAL A 367 -14.96 -16.95 -1.44
CA VAL A 367 -14.48 -16.89 -2.83
C VAL A 367 -14.35 -18.25 -3.49
N HIS A 368 -14.74 -18.31 -4.76
CA HIS A 368 -14.65 -19.49 -5.61
C HIS A 368 -14.10 -19.10 -6.98
N LEU A 369 -13.30 -19.97 -7.58
CA LEU A 369 -12.77 -19.78 -8.93
C LEU A 369 -13.66 -20.53 -9.92
N TRP A 370 -14.23 -19.83 -10.91
CA TRP A 370 -14.97 -20.46 -12.00
C TRP A 370 -14.00 -21.06 -13.01
N GLN A 371 -13.97 -22.40 -13.09
CA GLN A 371 -13.14 -23.19 -14.01
C GLN A 371 -14.00 -24.10 -14.91
N GLU A 372 -15.24 -23.70 -15.25
CA GLU A 372 -16.12 -24.50 -16.14
C GLU A 372 -15.58 -24.65 -17.57
N ARG A 373 -14.62 -23.81 -17.96
CA ARG A 373 -13.95 -23.83 -19.26
C ARG A 373 -12.45 -23.75 -19.04
N GLU A 374 -11.66 -24.42 -19.89
CA GLU A 374 -10.18 -24.52 -19.79
C GLU A 374 -9.42 -23.17 -19.83
N ARG A 375 -10.13 -22.05 -20.00
CA ARG A 375 -9.59 -20.68 -20.18
C ARG A 375 -10.30 -19.62 -19.33
N GLU A 376 -11.24 -20.04 -18.49
CA GLU A 376 -11.99 -19.16 -17.59
C GLU A 376 -11.38 -19.27 -16.19
N VAL A 377 -11.02 -18.12 -15.62
CA VAL A 377 -10.34 -18.01 -14.31
C VAL A 377 -10.96 -16.86 -13.49
N SER A 378 -12.23 -16.61 -13.75
CA SER A 378 -13.05 -15.57 -13.12
C SER A 378 -13.29 -15.89 -11.64
N LEU A 379 -13.18 -14.88 -10.78
CA LEU A 379 -13.34 -15.03 -9.33
C LEU A 379 -14.77 -14.67 -8.91
N GLU A 380 -15.54 -15.63 -8.40
CA GLU A 380 -16.77 -15.32 -7.66
C GLU A 380 -16.42 -14.93 -6.23
N ILE A 381 -16.91 -13.76 -5.79
CA ILE A 381 -16.94 -13.34 -4.40
C ILE A 381 -18.40 -13.38 -3.94
N ARG A 382 -18.69 -14.22 -2.94
CA ARG A 382 -20.01 -14.35 -2.31
C ARG A 382 -20.12 -13.49 -1.06
N ASP A 383 -21.34 -13.05 -0.76
CA ASP A 383 -21.65 -12.20 0.40
C ASP A 383 -20.73 -10.97 0.48
N LEU A 384 -20.86 -10.06 -0.49
CA LEU A 384 -20.03 -8.87 -0.58
C LEU A 384 -20.12 -7.97 0.66
N ARG A 385 -18.96 -7.65 1.23
CA ARG A 385 -18.78 -6.76 2.38
C ARG A 385 -18.40 -5.35 1.94
N LEU A 386 -18.55 -4.37 2.85
CA LEU A 386 -18.08 -2.99 2.62
C LEU A 386 -16.55 -2.89 2.48
N GLU A 387 -15.80 -3.94 2.81
CA GLU A 387 -14.35 -4.03 2.63
C GLU A 387 -13.95 -4.67 1.29
N ASP A 388 -14.88 -5.29 0.56
CA ASP A 388 -14.59 -6.00 -0.69
C ASP A 388 -14.57 -5.07 -1.92
N TYR A 389 -14.98 -3.80 -1.84
CA TYR A 389 -14.84 -2.87 -2.98
C TYR A 389 -13.36 -2.50 -3.21
N GLY A 390 -13.00 -2.16 -4.44
CA GLY A 390 -11.68 -1.72 -4.84
C GLY A 390 -11.18 -2.46 -6.08
N ARG A 391 -9.90 -2.30 -6.38
CA ARG A 391 -9.26 -2.90 -7.57
C ARG A 391 -8.62 -4.24 -7.25
N TYR A 392 -8.85 -5.21 -8.12
CA TYR A 392 -8.32 -6.56 -8.05
C TYR A 392 -7.42 -6.82 -9.26
N ARG A 393 -6.35 -7.60 -9.07
CA ARG A 393 -5.53 -8.12 -10.16
C ARG A 393 -5.76 -9.61 -10.30
N CYS A 394 -5.99 -10.03 -11.55
CA CYS A 394 -5.90 -11.42 -11.99
C CYS A 394 -4.53 -11.61 -12.64
N GLU A 395 -3.70 -12.51 -12.13
CA GLU A 395 -2.40 -12.87 -12.68
C GLU A 395 -2.41 -14.35 -13.06
N VAL A 396 -2.00 -14.65 -14.30
CA VAL A 396 -1.92 -16.00 -14.86
C VAL A 396 -0.47 -16.27 -15.21
N ILE A 397 0.06 -17.40 -14.72
CA ILE A 397 1.47 -17.78 -14.85
C ILE A 397 1.57 -19.14 -15.54
N ASP A 398 2.31 -19.20 -16.65
CA ASP A 398 2.69 -20.41 -17.37
C ASP A 398 4.22 -20.58 -17.37
N GLY A 399 4.73 -21.27 -16.35
CA GLY A 399 6.16 -21.56 -16.21
C GLY A 399 7.01 -20.31 -15.90
N LEU A 400 7.48 -19.65 -16.96
CA LEU A 400 8.29 -18.41 -16.91
C LEU A 400 7.58 -17.21 -17.57
N GLU A 401 6.40 -17.41 -18.17
CA GLU A 401 5.57 -16.35 -18.71
C GLU A 401 4.48 -15.98 -17.69
N ASP A 402 4.38 -14.70 -17.35
CA ASP A 402 3.34 -14.14 -16.51
C ASP A 402 2.66 -12.95 -17.20
N GLU A 403 1.33 -12.94 -17.17
CA GLU A 403 0.51 -11.83 -17.65
C GLU A 403 -0.60 -11.51 -16.64
N SER A 404 -1.06 -10.26 -16.63
CA SER A 404 -2.05 -9.84 -15.64
C SER A 404 -3.04 -8.78 -16.15
N GLY A 405 -4.29 -8.94 -15.72
CA GLY A 405 -5.38 -7.99 -15.95
C GLY A 405 -5.89 -7.38 -14.65
N LEU A 406 -6.57 -6.23 -14.75
CA LEU A 406 -7.17 -5.52 -13.63
C LEU A 406 -8.69 -5.52 -13.74
N VAL A 407 -9.37 -5.67 -12.60
CA VAL A 407 -10.82 -5.60 -12.48
C VAL A 407 -11.18 -4.69 -11.32
N GLU A 408 -12.00 -3.67 -11.58
CA GLU A 408 -12.46 -2.73 -10.57
C GLU A 408 -13.88 -3.09 -10.10
N LEU A 409 -14.04 -3.32 -8.80
CA LEU A 409 -15.32 -3.65 -8.18
C LEU A 409 -15.77 -2.50 -7.29
N GLU A 410 -16.94 -1.97 -7.59
CA GLU A 410 -17.58 -0.93 -6.78
C GLU A 410 -18.93 -1.37 -6.23
N LEU A 411 -19.22 -0.88 -5.02
CA LEU A 411 -20.53 -1.02 -4.43
C LEU A 411 -21.38 0.19 -4.81
N ARG A 412 -22.61 -0.06 -5.27
CA ARG A 412 -23.64 0.97 -5.34
C ARG A 412 -24.02 1.38 -3.93
N GLY A 413 -23.96 2.67 -3.66
CA GLY A 413 -24.25 3.24 -2.36
C GLY A 413 -24.51 4.74 -2.44
N VAL A 414 -24.64 5.36 -1.27
CA VAL A 414 -24.95 6.78 -1.12
C VAL A 414 -24.01 7.38 -0.08
N VAL A 415 -23.41 8.52 -0.42
CA VAL A 415 -22.63 9.32 0.53
C VAL A 415 -23.56 10.25 1.28
N PHE A 416 -23.38 10.32 2.60
CA PHE A 416 -24.10 11.25 3.46
C PHE A 416 -23.18 11.92 4.49
N PRO A 417 -23.42 13.20 4.81
CA PRO A 417 -22.72 13.87 5.90
C PRO A 417 -23.20 13.34 7.26
N TYR A 418 -22.27 13.09 8.16
CA TYR A 418 -22.52 12.70 9.54
C TYR A 418 -21.78 13.63 10.51
N GLN A 419 -22.48 14.02 11.57
CA GLN A 419 -22.06 15.03 12.55
C GLN A 419 -22.21 14.43 13.95
N HIS A 420 -21.30 14.78 14.86
CA HIS A 420 -21.33 14.30 16.24
C HIS A 420 -22.55 14.83 17.01
N PRO A 421 -23.13 14.06 17.96
CA PRO A 421 -24.27 14.50 18.76
C PRO A 421 -24.06 15.81 19.52
N GLN A 422 -22.81 16.08 19.95
CA GLN A 422 -22.45 17.31 20.68
C GLN A 422 -22.17 18.53 19.78
N GLY A 423 -22.30 18.40 18.45
CA GLY A 423 -22.13 19.51 17.51
C GLY A 423 -21.14 19.23 16.38
N ARG A 424 -20.83 20.28 15.61
CA ARG A 424 -19.92 20.22 14.45
C ARG A 424 -18.46 20.09 14.86
N TYR A 425 -17.69 19.46 13.98
CA TYR A 425 -16.22 19.40 14.04
C TYR A 425 -15.67 18.78 15.33
N GLN A 426 -16.29 17.68 15.75
CA GLN A 426 -15.88 16.96 16.97
C GLN A 426 -15.13 15.67 16.70
N PHE A 427 -15.24 15.02 15.53
CA PHE A 427 -14.55 13.74 15.30
C PHE A 427 -13.10 13.94 14.91
N ASN A 428 -12.17 13.28 15.61
CA ASN A 428 -10.87 12.92 15.04
C ASN A 428 -11.04 11.81 13.99
N PHE A 429 -10.00 11.49 13.21
CA PHE A 429 -10.12 10.53 12.10
C PHE A 429 -10.56 9.13 12.54
N HIS A 430 -10.07 8.62 13.68
CA HIS A 430 -10.44 7.28 14.17
C HIS A 430 -11.85 7.26 14.76
N GLU A 431 -12.23 8.33 15.48
CA GLU A 431 -13.62 8.51 15.94
C GLU A 431 -14.59 8.61 14.76
N ALA A 432 -14.17 9.24 13.65
CA ALA A 432 -14.94 9.33 12.41
C ALA A 432 -15.13 7.97 11.71
N GLN A 433 -14.13 7.09 11.74
CA GLN A 433 -14.25 5.71 11.22
C GLN A 433 -15.32 4.93 11.99
N TRP A 434 -15.17 4.85 13.32
CA TRP A 434 -16.14 4.17 14.19
C TRP A 434 -17.55 4.75 14.07
N ALA A 435 -17.67 6.08 13.95
CA ALA A 435 -18.95 6.75 13.76
C ALA A 435 -19.69 6.32 12.48
N CYS A 436 -18.99 6.10 11.36
CA CYS A 436 -19.62 5.54 10.16
C CYS A 436 -19.99 4.06 10.33
N GLU A 437 -19.10 3.25 10.92
CA GLU A 437 -19.31 1.82 11.17
C GLU A 437 -20.55 1.57 12.05
N GLU A 438 -20.71 2.34 13.12
CA GLU A 438 -21.91 2.30 13.97
C GLU A 438 -23.20 2.58 13.18
N GLN A 439 -23.14 3.38 12.13
CA GLN A 439 -24.27 3.73 11.26
C GLN A 439 -24.48 2.83 10.04
N ASP A 440 -23.82 1.66 9.99
CA ASP A 440 -23.88 0.69 8.89
C ASP A 440 -23.28 1.22 7.57
N ALA A 441 -22.22 2.01 7.70
CA ALA A 441 -21.50 2.70 6.63
C ALA A 441 -19.97 2.60 6.85
N VAL A 442 -19.19 3.04 5.87
CA VAL A 442 -17.73 3.27 6.01
C VAL A 442 -17.42 4.75 5.74
N VAL A 443 -16.22 5.22 6.05
CA VAL A 443 -15.79 6.57 5.62
C VAL A 443 -15.68 6.59 4.10
N ALA A 444 -16.29 7.59 3.46
CA ALA A 444 -16.34 7.69 2.01
C ALA A 444 -14.95 7.94 1.39
N SER A 445 -14.73 7.41 0.19
CA SER A 445 -13.58 7.77 -0.65
C SER A 445 -13.79 9.14 -1.31
N PHE A 446 -12.72 9.74 -1.85
CA PHE A 446 -12.83 10.98 -2.64
C PHE A 446 -13.74 10.82 -3.85
N GLU A 447 -13.64 9.69 -4.57
CA GLU A 447 -14.43 9.45 -5.78
C GLU A 447 -15.91 9.28 -5.48
N GLN A 448 -16.24 8.63 -4.36
CA GLN A 448 -17.62 8.54 -3.86
C GLN A 448 -18.17 9.92 -3.50
N LEU A 449 -17.39 10.77 -2.83
CA LEU A 449 -17.80 12.15 -2.52
C LEU A 449 -17.98 12.99 -3.79
N PHE A 450 -17.06 12.84 -4.75
CA PHE A 450 -17.09 13.56 -6.02
C PHE A 450 -18.35 13.21 -6.84
N ARG A 451 -18.66 11.92 -6.99
CA ARG A 451 -19.90 11.49 -7.67
C ARG A 451 -21.16 11.93 -6.93
N ALA A 452 -21.17 11.89 -5.60
CA ALA A 452 -22.30 12.42 -4.83
C ALA A 452 -22.50 13.93 -5.07
N TRP A 453 -21.42 14.70 -5.26
CA TRP A 453 -21.48 16.10 -5.66
C TRP A 453 -21.99 16.30 -7.09
N GLU A 454 -21.58 15.46 -8.06
CA GLU A 454 -22.14 15.45 -9.42
C GLU A 454 -23.65 15.13 -9.44
N GLU A 455 -24.10 14.26 -8.53
CA GLU A 455 -25.52 14.00 -8.26
C GLU A 455 -26.25 15.12 -7.50
N GLY A 456 -25.55 16.20 -7.13
CA GLY A 456 -26.12 17.40 -6.50
C GLY A 456 -25.92 17.54 -4.99
N LEU A 457 -25.07 16.74 -4.34
CA LEU A 457 -24.76 16.89 -2.91
C LEU A 457 -24.10 18.25 -2.63
N ASP A 458 -24.81 19.08 -1.87
CA ASP A 458 -24.38 20.41 -1.46
C ASP A 458 -24.23 20.46 0.08
N TRP A 459 -22.99 20.52 0.57
CA TRP A 459 -22.70 20.51 2.00
C TRP A 459 -21.55 21.44 2.41
N CYS A 460 -21.88 22.42 3.25
CA CYS A 460 -20.98 23.47 3.71
C CYS A 460 -19.90 23.02 4.71
N ASN A 461 -20.14 21.95 5.49
CA ASN A 461 -19.22 21.56 6.56
C ASN A 461 -18.09 20.66 6.02
N ALA A 462 -16.88 20.90 6.53
CA ALA A 462 -15.70 20.08 6.27
C ALA A 462 -15.78 18.70 6.95
N GLY A 463 -15.60 17.62 6.18
CA GLY A 463 -15.66 16.24 6.67
C GLY A 463 -14.44 15.40 6.28
N TRP A 464 -14.09 14.43 7.13
CA TRP A 464 -13.07 13.43 6.84
C TRP A 464 -13.47 12.52 5.66
N LEU A 465 -12.46 12.12 4.88
CA LEU A 465 -12.50 11.06 3.88
C LEU A 465 -11.50 9.95 4.22
N GLN A 466 -11.64 8.80 3.57
CA GLN A 466 -10.91 7.56 3.87
C GLN A 466 -9.38 7.69 3.83
N ASP A 467 -8.84 8.55 2.94
CA ASP A 467 -7.42 8.86 2.79
C ASP A 467 -6.86 9.78 3.92
N ALA A 468 -7.68 10.08 4.92
CA ALA A 468 -7.43 11.09 5.95
C ALA A 468 -7.23 12.53 5.40
N SER A 469 -7.72 12.80 4.19
CA SER A 469 -8.01 14.17 3.75
C SER A 469 -9.32 14.67 4.35
N VAL A 470 -9.50 16.00 4.31
CA VAL A 470 -10.72 16.66 4.79
C VAL A 470 -11.24 17.56 3.69
N GLN A 471 -12.47 17.33 3.26
CA GLN A 471 -13.05 17.99 2.08
C GLN A 471 -14.51 18.38 2.32
N TYR A 472 -15.11 19.14 1.42
CA TYR A 472 -16.56 19.44 1.41
C TYR A 472 -17.07 19.79 0.00
N PRO A 473 -18.21 19.23 -0.45
CA PRO A 473 -18.79 19.50 -1.76
C PRO A 473 -19.73 20.70 -1.73
N ILE A 474 -19.61 21.64 -2.68
CA ILE A 474 -20.58 22.73 -2.85
C ILE A 474 -21.07 22.84 -4.29
N THR A 475 -22.38 22.85 -4.48
CA THR A 475 -23.01 23.14 -5.79
C THR A 475 -23.24 24.65 -5.97
N GLN A 476 -23.36 25.39 -4.86
CA GLN A 476 -23.49 26.85 -4.85
C GLN A 476 -22.50 27.49 -3.86
N ALA A 477 -21.66 28.39 -4.37
CA ALA A 477 -20.71 29.15 -3.55
C ALA A 477 -21.43 30.22 -2.73
N ARG A 478 -21.13 30.28 -1.42
CA ARG A 478 -21.76 31.18 -0.45
C ARG A 478 -20.69 31.80 0.42
N HIS A 479 -20.96 32.97 1.01
CA HIS A 479 -19.98 33.66 1.86
C HIS A 479 -19.31 32.76 2.95
N PRO A 480 -20.03 31.89 3.69
CA PRO A 480 -19.41 30.97 4.66
C PRO A 480 -18.79 29.69 4.06
N CYS A 481 -19.05 29.33 2.79
CA CYS A 481 -18.47 28.16 2.12
C CYS A 481 -18.09 28.45 0.67
N GLY A 482 -16.78 28.47 0.40
CA GLY A 482 -16.22 28.83 -0.91
C GLY A 482 -16.11 30.35 -1.15
N GLY A 483 -16.70 31.21 -0.32
CA GLY A 483 -16.69 32.65 -0.53
C GLY A 483 -17.54 33.09 -1.73
N LEU A 484 -17.68 34.39 -1.96
CA LEU A 484 -18.44 34.91 -3.10
C LEU A 484 -17.60 34.84 -4.38
N GLY A 485 -18.16 34.26 -5.45
CA GLY A 485 -17.57 34.25 -6.79
C GLY A 485 -16.62 33.10 -7.13
N LEU A 486 -16.41 32.11 -6.24
CA LEU A 486 -15.73 30.87 -6.62
C LEU A 486 -16.71 29.90 -7.32
N ALA A 487 -16.18 29.07 -8.22
CA ALA A 487 -16.96 28.04 -8.91
C ALA A 487 -17.49 26.94 -7.95
N PRO A 488 -18.54 26.20 -8.33
CA PRO A 488 -18.92 24.95 -7.67
C PRO A 488 -17.78 23.93 -7.68
N GLY A 489 -17.81 22.95 -6.76
CA GLY A 489 -16.83 21.86 -6.72
C GLY A 489 -16.60 21.28 -5.32
N VAL A 490 -15.87 20.17 -5.27
CA VAL A 490 -15.34 19.60 -4.02
C VAL A 490 -14.12 20.41 -3.57
N ARG A 491 -14.20 20.99 -2.37
CA ARG A 491 -13.15 21.82 -1.76
C ARG A 491 -12.34 20.99 -0.79
N SER A 492 -11.02 20.96 -0.96
CA SER A 492 -10.11 20.14 -0.16
C SER A 492 -9.23 21.00 0.76
N TYR A 493 -9.12 20.56 2.02
CA TYR A 493 -8.08 20.99 2.95
C TYR A 493 -6.85 20.05 2.92
N GLY A 494 -6.84 19.04 2.04
CA GLY A 494 -5.78 18.03 1.96
C GLY A 494 -5.69 17.13 3.21
N PRO A 495 -4.62 16.32 3.33
CA PRO A 495 -4.38 15.44 4.48
C PRO A 495 -4.31 16.21 5.81
N ARG A 496 -4.91 15.67 6.87
CA ARG A 496 -4.99 16.30 8.20
C ARG A 496 -4.52 15.34 9.31
N HIS A 497 -4.03 15.89 10.41
CA HIS A 497 -3.44 15.08 11.48
C HIS A 497 -4.52 14.25 12.21
N ARG A 498 -4.54 12.94 11.92
CA ARG A 498 -5.58 11.95 12.29
C ARG A 498 -6.06 12.03 13.76
N ARG A 499 -5.18 12.38 14.70
CA ARG A 499 -5.49 12.45 16.15
C ARG A 499 -5.70 13.86 16.73
N LEU A 500 -5.30 14.92 16.02
CA LEU A 500 -5.25 16.28 16.59
C LEU A 500 -6.30 17.21 16.00
N HIS A 501 -6.59 17.08 14.71
CA HIS A 501 -7.63 17.86 14.08
C HIS A 501 -8.99 17.18 14.28
N ARG A 502 -10.07 17.98 14.32
CA ARG A 502 -11.44 17.50 14.47
C ARG A 502 -12.32 18.11 13.39
N TYR A 503 -13.17 17.29 12.79
CA TYR A 503 -14.05 17.62 11.66
C TYR A 503 -15.36 16.80 11.75
N ASP A 504 -16.27 17.00 10.80
CA ASP A 504 -17.40 16.08 10.58
C ASP A 504 -16.88 14.87 9.75
N VAL A 505 -17.74 13.99 9.26
CA VAL A 505 -17.33 12.89 8.37
C VAL A 505 -18.34 12.69 7.25
N PHE A 506 -17.86 12.30 6.06
CA PHE A 506 -18.72 11.78 5.00
C PHE A 506 -18.70 10.26 5.07
N CYS A 507 -19.87 9.66 5.33
CA CYS A 507 -20.04 8.22 5.39
C CYS A 507 -20.66 7.72 4.08
N PHE A 508 -20.26 6.54 3.63
CA PHE A 508 -20.79 5.82 2.48
C PHE A 508 -21.57 4.59 2.95
N ALA A 509 -22.87 4.54 2.66
CA ALA A 509 -23.71 3.37 2.89
C ALA A 509 -24.02 2.66 1.56
N ALA A 510 -23.70 1.38 1.45
CA ALA A 510 -24.07 0.56 0.30
C ALA A 510 -25.59 0.30 0.27
N ALA A 511 -26.10 -0.06 -0.91
CA ALA A 511 -27.48 -0.49 -1.09
C ALA A 511 -27.82 -1.70 -0.19
N LEU A 512 -29.03 -1.68 0.39
CA LEU A 512 -29.47 -2.60 1.43
C LEU A 512 -30.03 -3.90 0.87
N ARG A 513 -29.91 -4.97 1.66
CA ARG A 513 -30.60 -6.26 1.42
C ARG A 513 -31.92 -6.38 2.19
N GLY A 514 -32.07 -5.68 3.31
CA GLY A 514 -33.31 -5.61 4.10
C GLY A 514 -34.26 -4.46 3.68
N GLN A 515 -35.29 -4.21 4.50
CA GLN A 515 -36.26 -3.13 4.29
C GLN A 515 -36.25 -2.14 5.47
N VAL A 516 -36.12 -0.84 5.18
CA VAL A 516 -36.44 0.24 6.13
C VAL A 516 -37.86 0.72 5.87
N TYR A 517 -38.63 0.93 6.93
CA TYR A 517 -40.00 1.43 6.87
C TYR A 517 -40.30 2.30 8.10
N TYR A 518 -41.32 3.15 7.98
CA TYR A 518 -41.86 3.90 9.11
C TYR A 518 -42.87 3.02 9.85
N LEU A 519 -42.72 2.85 11.16
CA LEU A 519 -43.69 2.11 11.96
C LEU A 519 -44.87 3.03 12.29
N GLU A 520 -46.07 2.66 11.82
CA GLU A 520 -47.29 3.38 12.17
C GLU A 520 -47.70 3.02 13.61
N HIS A 521 -47.57 3.99 14.52
CA HIS A 521 -47.91 3.86 15.92
C HIS A 521 -48.93 4.94 16.31
N PRO A 522 -49.97 4.64 17.13
CA PRO A 522 -51.05 5.60 17.44
C PRO A 522 -50.56 6.87 18.14
N GLU A 523 -49.51 6.77 18.95
CA GLU A 523 -48.83 7.92 19.56
C GLU A 523 -47.38 8.07 19.05
N LYS A 524 -46.83 9.28 19.16
CA LYS A 524 -45.40 9.51 18.99
C LYS A 524 -44.65 9.00 20.22
N LEU A 525 -43.45 8.45 19.99
CA LEU A 525 -42.64 7.70 20.95
C LEU A 525 -41.36 8.46 21.33
N THR A 526 -40.89 8.28 22.56
CA THR A 526 -39.51 8.59 22.99
C THR A 526 -38.51 7.62 22.36
N LEU A 527 -37.20 7.87 22.47
CA LEU A 527 -36.20 6.99 21.84
C LEU A 527 -36.19 5.57 22.43
N ALA A 528 -36.53 5.42 23.72
CA ALA A 528 -36.62 4.12 24.39
C ALA A 528 -37.83 3.33 23.88
N GLU A 529 -39.02 3.93 23.97
CA GLU A 529 -40.28 3.34 23.45
C GLU A 529 -40.17 3.01 21.95
N ALA A 530 -39.49 3.87 21.16
CA ALA A 530 -39.26 3.64 19.73
C ALA A 530 -38.37 2.41 19.44
N LYS A 531 -37.37 2.13 20.29
CA LYS A 531 -36.52 0.94 20.16
C LYS A 531 -37.30 -0.33 20.49
N GLU A 532 -38.11 -0.27 21.55
CA GLU A 532 -38.98 -1.37 21.98
C GLU A 532 -40.05 -1.69 20.93
N ALA A 533 -40.76 -0.68 20.41
CA ALA A 533 -41.77 -0.86 19.37
C ALA A 533 -41.23 -1.50 18.07
N CYS A 534 -39.99 -1.18 17.64
CA CYS A 534 -39.37 -1.90 16.52
C CYS A 534 -39.06 -3.37 16.88
N GLN A 535 -38.65 -3.66 18.12
CA GLN A 535 -38.35 -5.03 18.57
C GLN A 535 -39.62 -5.89 18.68
N GLU A 536 -40.72 -5.32 19.15
CA GLU A 536 -42.05 -5.96 19.18
C GLU A 536 -42.55 -6.31 17.77
N ASP A 537 -42.29 -5.46 16.77
CA ASP A 537 -42.56 -5.72 15.35
C ASP A 537 -41.54 -6.69 14.70
N GLY A 538 -40.64 -7.32 15.48
CA GLY A 538 -39.64 -8.27 14.97
C GLY A 538 -38.59 -7.60 14.06
N ALA A 539 -38.27 -6.33 14.32
CA ALA A 539 -37.30 -5.53 13.60
C ALA A 539 -36.31 -4.84 14.57
N GLN A 540 -35.42 -4.02 14.03
CA GLN A 540 -34.50 -3.19 14.82
C GLN A 540 -34.75 -1.72 14.48
N ILE A 541 -34.41 -0.79 15.38
CA ILE A 541 -34.44 0.64 15.00
C ILE A 541 -33.42 0.89 13.88
N ALA A 542 -33.82 1.59 12.83
CA ALA A 542 -32.98 1.80 11.66
C ALA A 542 -31.76 2.68 11.98
N LYS A 543 -30.62 2.34 11.39
CA LYS A 543 -29.40 3.16 11.43
C LYS A 543 -29.45 4.26 10.37
N VAL A 544 -28.60 5.28 10.51
CA VAL A 544 -28.58 6.42 9.58
C VAL A 544 -28.22 6.00 8.15
N GLY A 545 -27.17 5.19 7.97
CA GLY A 545 -26.79 4.71 6.63
C GLY A 545 -27.90 3.90 5.97
N GLN A 546 -28.65 3.14 6.77
CA GLN A 546 -29.81 2.37 6.29
C GLN A 546 -30.94 3.30 5.81
N LEU A 547 -31.25 4.38 6.54
CA LEU A 547 -32.26 5.35 6.09
C LEU A 547 -31.86 6.03 4.76
N PHE A 548 -30.59 6.42 4.60
CA PHE A 548 -30.09 7.02 3.36
C PHE A 548 -30.14 6.04 2.19
N ALA A 549 -29.72 4.78 2.38
CA ALA A 549 -29.78 3.77 1.33
C ALA A 549 -31.24 3.42 0.95
N ALA A 550 -32.16 3.37 1.91
CA ALA A 550 -33.58 3.18 1.64
C ALA A 550 -34.21 4.34 0.87
N TRP A 551 -33.85 5.58 1.20
CA TRP A 551 -34.24 6.77 0.44
C TRP A 551 -33.73 6.71 -1.01
N LYS A 552 -32.43 6.45 -1.21
CA LYS A 552 -31.78 6.48 -2.54
C LYS A 552 -32.20 5.32 -3.45
N PHE A 553 -32.31 4.10 -2.93
CA PHE A 553 -32.48 2.88 -3.75
C PHE A 553 -33.87 2.26 -3.69
N HIS A 554 -34.65 2.50 -2.62
CA HIS A 554 -36.01 2.00 -2.48
C HIS A 554 -37.06 3.12 -2.58
N GLY A 555 -36.64 4.37 -2.83
CA GLY A 555 -37.54 5.51 -3.00
C GLY A 555 -38.34 5.85 -1.74
N LEU A 556 -37.81 5.54 -0.55
CA LEU A 556 -38.49 5.78 0.72
C LEU A 556 -38.80 7.28 0.88
N ASP A 557 -40.08 7.61 0.92
CA ASP A 557 -40.60 8.98 0.94
C ASP A 557 -41.59 9.15 2.10
N ARG A 558 -41.21 9.91 3.12
CA ARG A 558 -42.04 10.15 4.29
C ARG A 558 -41.74 11.51 4.91
N CYS A 559 -42.78 12.31 5.12
CA CYS A 559 -42.64 13.66 5.67
C CYS A 559 -42.61 13.71 7.21
N ASP A 560 -42.67 12.56 7.87
CA ASP A 560 -42.71 12.44 9.32
C ASP A 560 -41.31 12.20 9.90
N ALA A 561 -40.91 13.05 10.84
CA ALA A 561 -39.74 12.79 11.66
C ALA A 561 -39.90 11.50 12.47
N GLY A 562 -38.87 10.66 12.43
CA GLY A 562 -38.77 9.45 13.22
C GLY A 562 -37.37 9.29 13.81
N TRP A 563 -37.31 8.60 14.94
CA TRP A 563 -36.06 8.23 15.59
C TRP A 563 -35.26 7.22 14.76
N LEU A 564 -33.93 7.33 14.90
CA LEU A 564 -32.93 6.40 14.41
C LEU A 564 -32.05 5.90 15.57
N ALA A 565 -31.26 4.87 15.29
CA ALA A 565 -30.39 4.20 16.27
C ALA A 565 -29.41 5.16 17.00
N ASP A 566 -28.91 6.18 16.31
CA ASP A 566 -27.99 7.22 16.81
C ASP A 566 -28.64 8.24 17.76
N GLY A 567 -29.96 8.16 17.97
CA GLY A 567 -30.71 9.18 18.71
C GLY A 567 -30.89 10.49 17.95
N SER A 568 -30.71 10.49 16.63
CA SER A 568 -31.17 11.59 15.78
C SER A 568 -32.63 11.38 15.35
N ALA A 569 -33.31 12.49 15.04
CA ALA A 569 -34.65 12.47 14.44
C ALA A 569 -34.56 12.95 12.98
N ARG A 570 -34.87 12.07 12.02
CA ARG A 570 -34.71 12.32 10.57
C ARG A 570 -35.97 11.94 9.80
N TYR A 571 -36.05 12.38 8.54
CA TYR A 571 -37.12 11.98 7.61
C TYR A 571 -36.61 12.01 6.14
N PRO A 572 -36.93 11.01 5.31
CA PRO A 572 -36.49 10.93 3.92
C PRO A 572 -37.51 11.54 2.96
N VAL A 573 -37.08 12.41 2.05
CA VAL A 573 -37.94 13.01 1.01
C VAL A 573 -37.39 12.62 -0.36
N ALA A 574 -38.02 11.65 -1.02
CA ALA A 574 -37.72 11.31 -2.41
C ALA A 574 -38.56 12.14 -3.40
N HIS A 575 -39.77 12.56 -3.01
CA HIS A 575 -40.67 13.40 -3.80
C HIS A 575 -40.93 14.73 -3.07
N PRO A 576 -40.21 15.82 -3.42
CA PRO A 576 -40.30 17.09 -2.70
C PRO A 576 -41.71 17.69 -2.69
N ARG A 577 -42.14 18.19 -1.52
CA ARG A 577 -43.47 18.76 -1.29
C ARG A 577 -43.34 20.09 -0.53
N ARG A 578 -44.17 21.08 -0.84
CA ARG A 578 -44.10 22.43 -0.25
C ARG A 578 -44.16 22.47 1.29
N ASN A 579 -44.81 21.49 1.90
CA ASN A 579 -44.98 21.39 3.36
C ASN A 579 -43.92 20.47 4.01
N CYS A 580 -42.87 20.08 3.29
CA CYS A 580 -41.95 19.01 3.68
C CYS A 580 -40.46 19.42 3.68
N GLY A 581 -40.18 20.66 4.07
CA GLY A 581 -38.83 21.23 4.00
C GLY A 581 -38.54 21.86 2.64
N SER A 582 -37.33 21.65 2.11
CA SER A 582 -36.92 22.24 0.83
C SER A 582 -37.48 21.49 -0.39
N LEU A 583 -37.40 22.13 -1.56
CA LEU A 583 -37.88 21.59 -2.84
C LEU A 583 -36.91 20.58 -3.49
N GLU A 584 -35.90 20.12 -2.75
CA GLU A 584 -34.89 19.17 -3.21
C GLU A 584 -35.07 17.82 -2.50
N PRO A 585 -34.87 16.69 -3.20
CA PRO A 585 -34.90 15.38 -2.57
C PRO A 585 -33.72 15.21 -1.61
N GLY A 586 -33.90 14.46 -0.53
CA GLY A 586 -32.85 14.21 0.47
C GLY A 586 -33.41 13.74 1.81
N VAL A 587 -32.54 13.17 2.64
CA VAL A 587 -32.83 12.91 4.05
C VAL A 587 -32.61 14.20 4.85
N ARG A 588 -33.63 14.65 5.56
CA ARG A 588 -33.63 15.84 6.41
C ARG A 588 -33.48 15.44 7.87
N SER A 589 -32.89 16.31 8.70
CA SER A 589 -32.56 16.03 10.10
C SER A 589 -32.96 17.17 11.01
N PHE A 590 -33.55 16.83 12.16
CA PHE A 590 -33.77 17.75 13.28
C PHE A 590 -32.60 17.75 14.29
N GLY A 591 -31.49 17.09 13.95
CA GLY A 591 -30.34 16.90 14.83
C GLY A 591 -30.61 15.81 15.87
N PHE A 592 -30.09 16.02 17.08
CA PHE A 592 -30.16 15.10 18.22
C PHE A 592 -31.05 15.70 19.33
N PRO A 593 -32.38 15.58 19.23
CA PRO A 593 -33.30 16.03 20.28
C PRO A 593 -33.18 15.17 21.55
N ASP A 594 -33.59 15.70 22.70
CA ASP A 594 -33.54 14.97 23.98
C ASP A 594 -34.36 13.66 23.89
N PRO A 595 -33.72 12.49 24.04
CA PRO A 595 -34.36 11.19 23.86
C PRO A 595 -35.43 10.84 24.89
N HIS A 596 -35.49 11.54 26.02
CA HIS A 596 -36.44 11.26 27.10
C HIS A 596 -37.71 12.13 27.03
N SER A 597 -37.59 13.41 26.66
CA SER A 597 -38.73 14.34 26.65
C SER A 597 -39.37 14.54 25.27
N ARG A 598 -38.64 14.34 24.18
CA ARG A 598 -39.18 14.51 22.83
C ARG A 598 -39.81 13.23 22.31
N LYS A 599 -40.92 13.37 21.59
CA LYS A 599 -41.66 12.28 20.97
C LYS A 599 -41.69 12.45 19.45
N TYR A 600 -41.32 11.42 18.71
CA TYR A 600 -41.29 11.34 17.24
C TYR A 600 -41.88 9.99 16.77
N GLY A 601 -41.94 9.72 15.47
CA GLY A 601 -42.16 8.34 15.01
C GLY A 601 -40.91 7.49 15.17
N VAL A 602 -40.88 6.34 14.50
CA VAL A 602 -39.66 5.53 14.38
C VAL A 602 -39.53 4.93 12.99
N TYR A 603 -38.30 4.88 12.49
CA TYR A 603 -37.96 4.06 11.32
C TYR A 603 -37.38 2.74 11.82
N CYS A 604 -37.98 1.63 11.42
CA CYS A 604 -37.49 0.29 11.73
C CYS A 604 -36.81 -0.32 10.49
N TYR A 605 -35.83 -1.18 10.72
CA TYR A 605 -35.12 -1.98 9.72
C TYR A 605 -35.37 -3.46 9.99
N ARG A 606 -35.88 -4.16 8.98
CA ARG A 606 -36.04 -5.62 8.99
C ARG A 606 -35.04 -6.23 8.00
N PRO A 607 -34.04 -7.03 8.45
CA PRO A 607 -33.16 -7.76 7.53
C PRO A 607 -33.95 -8.81 6.74
N ARG A 608 -33.40 -9.24 5.59
CA ARG A 608 -33.92 -10.34 4.75
C ARG A 608 -32.98 -11.53 4.79
#